data_AF-A0A418UPV6-F1
#
_entry.id   AF-A0A418UPV6-F1
#
_cell.length_a   1.000
_cell.length_b   1.000
_cell.length_c   1.000
_cell.angle_alpha   90.00
_cell.angle_beta   90.00
_cell.angle_gamma   90.00
#
_symmetry.space_group_name_H-M   'P 1'
#
loop_
_entity.id
_entity.type
_entity.pdbx_description
1 polymer ?
#
loop_
_entity_poly.entity_id
_entity_poly.type
_entity_poly.pdbx_seq_one_letter_code
_entity_poly.pdbx_strand_id
1 'polypeptide(L)'
;SALGNPLAAGPAAAGLASLAATYQALRAEVHHAATQAATTLGTATVDTDDSDINKWTTFELRDSDIERIRQQADGTAEWDSVEQENIGDCYLLATLQAYSDTEEGRQALRDQVRWEESQQAFVVTFHDGDQEVEITVDDFYLFGNQGTDKGFPSIINIYERAYALYLEQQGRDPEDVEGGDPTDPMEALSGEGTQTVSTDGWGWGRWGFLPYPRHYNQHEYTEEEWDTIEEAVEEGRVVVGGTARGDFSDGSTVQATVDTNGNGRIDTGDQEGDFQVWDSHAYTVVDINDEYVTLYNPWDTNPVPGNGRVGSGTIRITREDYEKYFNKTYIGDM
;
A
#
# COMPACT_ATOMS: atom_id res chain seq x y z
N SER A 1 49.33 12.41 40.71
CA SER A 1 47.89 12.37 41.00
C SER A 1 47.30 13.75 40.87
N ALA A 2 46.51 13.98 39.82
CA ALA A 2 45.58 15.09 39.72
C ALA A 2 44.25 14.48 39.27
N LEU A 3 43.38 14.23 40.24
CA LEU A 3 42.01 13.77 40.02
C LEU A 3 41.22 14.95 39.45
N GLY A 4 40.73 14.81 38.22
CA GLY A 4 39.78 15.74 37.62
C GLY A 4 38.52 15.81 38.46
N ASN A 5 38.10 17.02 38.79
CA ASN A 5 37.03 17.33 39.73
C ASN A 5 35.66 16.92 39.14
N PRO A 6 34.94 15.92 39.70
CA PRO A 6 33.66 15.44 39.16
C PRO A 6 32.48 16.40 39.38
N LEU A 7 32.71 17.57 40.00
CA LEU A 7 31.67 18.54 40.37
C LEU A 7 31.36 19.61 39.31
N ALA A 8 32.06 19.62 38.17
CA ALA A 8 31.81 20.60 37.10
C ALA A 8 30.75 20.15 36.06
N ALA A 9 30.34 18.88 36.06
CA ALA A 9 29.38 18.33 35.09
C ALA A 9 27.91 18.46 35.52
N GLY A 10 27.63 18.58 36.82
CA GLY A 10 26.27 18.66 37.37
C GLY A 10 25.46 19.89 36.97
N PRO A 11 26.03 21.12 36.97
CA PRO A 11 25.27 22.33 36.65
C PRO A 11 24.89 22.44 35.15
N ALA A 12 25.75 21.96 34.25
CA ALA A 12 25.51 21.99 32.82
C ALA A 12 24.46 20.96 32.37
N ALA A 13 24.51 19.74 32.94
CA ALA A 13 23.50 18.71 32.71
C ALA A 13 22.13 19.11 33.27
N ALA A 14 22.09 19.76 34.44
CA ALA A 14 20.85 20.30 35.02
C ALA A 14 20.26 21.44 34.16
N GLY A 15 21.09 22.29 33.56
CA GLY A 15 20.66 23.35 32.64
C GLY A 15 20.03 22.82 31.36
N LEU A 16 20.62 21.78 30.75
CA LEU A 16 20.08 21.14 29.54
C LEU A 16 18.77 20.39 29.83
N ALA A 17 18.69 19.67 30.95
CA ALA A 17 17.45 19.01 31.38
C ALA A 17 16.33 20.03 31.65
N SER A 18 16.65 21.19 32.22
CA SER A 18 15.69 22.28 32.44
C SER A 18 15.19 22.90 31.13
N LEU A 19 16.06 23.06 30.13
CA LEU A 19 15.68 23.55 28.80
C LEU A 19 14.80 22.55 28.05
N ALA A 20 15.14 21.25 28.10
CA ALA A 20 14.34 20.19 27.50
C ALA A 20 12.94 20.10 28.15
N ALA A 21 12.86 20.17 29.49
CA ALA A 21 11.58 20.18 30.20
C ALA A 21 10.74 21.42 29.87
N THR A 22 11.38 22.59 29.73
CA THR A 22 10.69 23.84 29.36
C THR A 22 10.16 23.77 27.92
N TYR A 23 10.94 23.21 26.99
CA TYR A 23 10.53 23.01 25.61
C TYR A 23 9.35 22.03 25.51
N GLN A 24 9.38 20.92 26.24
CA GLN A 24 8.28 19.95 26.28
C GLN A 24 7.02 20.54 26.90
N ALA A 25 7.15 21.35 27.95
CA ALA A 25 6.01 22.06 28.53
C ALA A 25 5.40 23.07 27.55
N LEU A 26 6.24 23.83 26.83
CA LEU A 26 5.78 24.78 25.82
C LEU A 26 5.07 24.07 24.65
N ARG A 27 5.63 22.95 24.19
CA ARG A 27 5.05 22.13 23.11
C ARG A 27 3.73 21.49 23.54
N ALA A 28 3.63 20.97 24.76
CA ALA A 28 2.39 20.42 25.31
C ALA A 28 1.30 21.50 25.44
N GLU A 29 1.68 22.72 25.82
CA GLU A 29 0.73 23.85 25.90
C GLU A 29 0.28 24.33 24.51
N VAL A 30 1.17 24.31 23.51
CA VAL A 30 0.82 24.56 22.11
C VAL A 30 -0.11 23.46 21.56
N HIS A 31 0.19 22.18 21.79
CA HIS A 31 -0.71 21.08 21.40
C HIS A 31 -2.06 21.18 22.09
N HIS A 32 -2.09 21.41 23.40
CA HIS A 32 -3.35 21.57 24.13
C HIS A 32 -4.16 22.77 23.61
N ALA A 33 -3.52 23.89 23.29
CA ALA A 33 -4.17 25.04 22.66
C ALA A 33 -4.68 24.70 21.25
N ALA A 34 -3.93 23.92 20.46
CA ALA A 34 -4.34 23.45 19.14
C ALA A 34 -5.52 22.47 19.23
N THR A 35 -5.51 21.50 20.14
CA THR A 35 -6.62 20.57 20.39
C THR A 35 -7.86 21.30 20.90
N GLN A 36 -7.70 22.31 21.78
CA GLN A 36 -8.82 23.15 22.20
C GLN A 36 -9.36 24.00 21.05
N ALA A 37 -8.50 24.53 20.19
CA ALA A 37 -8.91 25.24 18.98
C ALA A 37 -9.63 24.30 18.00
N ALA A 38 -9.13 23.08 17.79
CA ALA A 38 -9.75 22.05 16.96
C ALA A 38 -11.09 21.58 17.52
N THR A 39 -11.22 21.44 18.85
CA THR A 39 -12.50 21.12 19.52
C THR A 39 -13.49 22.28 19.40
N THR A 40 -13.00 23.52 19.48
CA THR A 40 -13.82 24.73 19.27
C THR A 40 -14.23 24.86 17.80
N LEU A 41 -13.37 24.46 16.86
CA LEU A 41 -13.66 24.39 15.42
C LEU A 41 -14.62 23.25 15.08
N GLY A 42 -14.51 22.08 15.72
CA GLY A 42 -15.42 20.94 15.55
C GLY A 42 -16.80 21.15 16.20
N THR A 43 -16.94 22.13 17.09
CA THR A 43 -18.24 22.55 17.67
C THR A 43 -18.81 23.81 17.02
N ALA A 44 -17.99 24.58 16.31
CA ALA A 44 -18.48 25.52 15.32
C ALA A 44 -18.97 24.71 14.12
N THR A 45 -20.21 24.94 13.68
CA THR A 45 -20.54 24.64 12.29
C THR A 45 -19.69 25.58 11.45
N VAL A 46 -18.50 25.11 11.08
CA VAL A 46 -17.70 25.77 10.06
C VAL A 46 -18.55 25.69 8.81
N ASP A 47 -18.97 26.85 8.33
CA ASP A 47 -19.39 27.05 6.95
C ASP A 47 -18.11 26.82 6.13
N THR A 48 -17.68 25.57 6.01
CA THR A 48 -16.60 25.18 5.10
C THR A 48 -17.21 25.36 3.73
N ASP A 49 -16.72 26.35 2.99
CA ASP A 49 -16.91 26.36 1.56
C ASP A 49 -16.41 24.98 1.07
N ASP A 50 -17.32 24.13 0.60
CA ASP A 50 -17.10 22.73 0.20
C ASP A 50 -16.07 22.61 -0.95
N SER A 51 -15.55 23.75 -1.42
CA SER A 51 -14.54 23.91 -2.46
C SER A 51 -13.10 23.60 -2.05
N ASP A 52 -12.79 23.55 -0.74
CA ASP A 52 -11.40 23.36 -0.26
C ASP A 52 -11.06 21.90 0.08
N ILE A 53 -12.06 21.01 0.13
CA ILE A 53 -11.86 19.57 0.31
C ILE A 53 -11.58 18.94 -1.06
N ASN A 54 -10.45 18.26 -1.20
CA ASN A 54 -10.08 17.52 -2.40
C ASN A 54 -9.45 16.16 -2.04
N LYS A 55 -9.12 15.33 -3.03
CA LYS A 55 -8.62 13.97 -2.80
C LYS A 55 -7.31 13.91 -1.99
N TRP A 56 -6.55 15.01 -1.92
CA TRP A 56 -5.32 15.15 -1.17
C TRP A 56 -5.52 15.66 0.26
N THR A 57 -6.75 15.98 0.66
CA THR A 57 -7.06 16.42 2.01
C THR A 57 -6.62 15.35 3.02
N THR A 58 -5.81 15.76 3.99
CA THR A 58 -5.37 14.90 5.10
C THR A 58 -6.03 15.28 6.42
N PHE A 59 -6.22 14.29 7.28
CA PHE A 59 -6.76 14.44 8.63
C PHE A 59 -5.73 13.94 9.65
N GLU A 60 -5.57 14.67 10.76
CA GLU A 60 -4.75 14.22 11.88
C GLU A 60 -5.31 12.93 12.48
N LEU A 61 -4.41 12.04 12.92
CA LEU A 61 -4.80 10.83 13.65
C LEU A 61 -5.39 11.18 15.02
N ARG A 62 -6.54 10.59 15.36
CA ARG A 62 -7.13 10.71 16.71
C ARG A 62 -6.45 9.71 17.66
N ASP A 63 -6.56 9.94 18.97
CA ASP A 63 -6.05 9.02 20.00
C ASP A 63 -6.52 7.56 19.78
N SER A 64 -7.79 7.36 19.38
CA SER A 64 -8.33 6.04 19.07
C SER A 64 -7.76 5.41 17.80
N ASP A 65 -7.35 6.22 16.84
CA ASP A 65 -6.68 5.75 15.62
C ASP A 65 -5.26 5.31 15.96
N ILE A 66 -4.54 6.13 16.73
CA ILE A 66 -3.20 5.83 17.24
C ILE A 66 -3.21 4.51 18.04
N GLU A 67 -4.13 4.34 18.99
CA GLU A 67 -4.22 3.11 19.79
C GLU A 67 -4.45 1.87 18.92
N ARG A 68 -5.37 1.94 17.95
CA ARG A 68 -5.65 0.84 17.02
C ARG A 68 -4.46 0.51 16.14
N ILE A 69 -3.85 1.50 15.50
CA ILE A 69 -2.74 1.28 14.57
C ILE A 69 -1.50 0.79 15.34
N ARG A 70 -1.30 1.20 16.59
CA ARG A 70 -0.26 0.62 17.46
C ARG A 70 -0.47 -0.87 17.70
N GLN A 71 -1.71 -1.31 17.92
CA GLN A 71 -2.04 -2.73 18.07
C GLN A 71 -1.82 -3.50 16.76
N GLN A 72 -2.03 -2.85 15.61
CA GLN A 72 -1.72 -3.44 14.30
C GLN A 72 -0.21 -3.62 14.09
N ALA A 73 0.56 -2.57 14.41
CA ALA A 73 2.02 -2.58 14.31
C ALA A 73 2.69 -3.57 15.28
N ASP A 74 2.17 -3.75 16.51
CA ASP A 74 2.72 -4.70 17.48
C ASP A 74 2.19 -6.15 17.33
N GLY A 75 1.31 -6.38 16.35
CA GLY A 75 0.74 -7.68 16.04
C GLY A 75 -0.34 -8.16 17.03
N THR A 76 -0.88 -7.29 17.88
CA THR A 76 -2.01 -7.63 18.77
C THR A 76 -3.38 -7.41 18.14
N ALA A 77 -3.43 -6.72 16.99
CA ALA A 77 -4.61 -6.59 16.13
C ALA A 77 -4.25 -6.80 14.66
N GLU A 78 -5.24 -7.22 13.88
CA GLU A 78 -5.16 -7.28 12.42
C GLU A 78 -5.70 -5.99 11.79
N TRP A 79 -5.48 -5.83 10.49
CA TRP A 79 -6.09 -4.78 9.68
C TRP A 79 -6.91 -5.38 8.54
N ASP A 80 -7.86 -4.59 8.06
CA ASP A 80 -8.72 -4.96 6.94
C ASP A 80 -8.00 -4.87 5.60
N SER A 81 -8.63 -5.45 4.57
CA SER A 81 -8.17 -5.34 3.20
C SER A 81 -8.18 -3.89 2.70
N VAL A 82 -7.43 -3.67 1.62
CA VAL A 82 -7.36 -2.39 0.93
C VAL A 82 -8.68 -2.03 0.24
N GLU A 83 -9.13 -0.78 0.39
CA GLU A 83 -10.22 -0.18 -0.39
C GLU A 83 -9.76 1.21 -0.86
N GLN A 84 -9.22 1.27 -2.07
CA GLN A 84 -8.84 2.49 -2.77
C GLN A 84 -10.07 3.31 -3.15
N GLU A 85 -10.02 4.61 -2.86
CA GLU A 85 -11.03 5.58 -3.28
C GLU A 85 -10.52 6.50 -4.41
N ASN A 86 -10.28 7.80 -4.14
CA ASN A 86 -10.13 8.82 -5.18
C ASN A 86 -8.67 9.09 -5.58
N ILE A 87 -7.70 8.61 -4.80
CA ILE A 87 -6.28 8.70 -5.14
C ILE A 87 -5.96 7.53 -6.09
N GLY A 88 -5.38 7.83 -7.26
CA GLY A 88 -5.08 6.83 -8.30
C GLY A 88 -3.78 6.05 -8.08
N ASP A 89 -3.50 5.61 -6.86
CA ASP A 89 -2.31 4.90 -6.40
C ASP A 89 -2.50 3.36 -6.35
N CYS A 90 -3.22 2.80 -7.33
CA CYS A 90 -3.61 1.38 -7.33
C CYS A 90 -2.40 0.44 -7.26
N TYR A 91 -1.27 0.83 -7.85
CA TYR A 91 -0.02 0.09 -7.79
C TYR A 91 0.52 -0.05 -6.37
N LEU A 92 0.42 1.01 -5.56
CA LEU A 92 0.84 1.01 -4.17
C LEU A 92 -0.11 0.16 -3.33
N LEU A 93 -1.41 0.38 -3.48
CA LEU A 93 -2.43 -0.32 -2.69
C LEU A 93 -2.53 -1.81 -3.05
N ALA A 94 -2.33 -2.20 -4.31
CA ALA A 94 -2.21 -3.61 -4.70
C ALA A 94 -0.95 -4.27 -4.11
N THR A 95 0.17 -3.54 -4.06
CA THR A 95 1.40 -4.03 -3.39
C THR A 95 1.18 -4.21 -1.89
N LEU A 96 0.63 -3.21 -1.20
CA LEU A 96 0.34 -3.29 0.24
C LEU A 96 -0.68 -4.38 0.57
N GLN A 97 -1.69 -4.60 -0.29
CA GLN A 97 -2.61 -5.72 -0.16
C GLN A 97 -1.89 -7.07 -0.32
N ALA A 98 -0.96 -7.18 -1.28
CA ALA A 98 -0.19 -8.41 -1.48
C ALA A 98 0.67 -8.76 -0.26
N TYR A 99 1.31 -7.78 0.38
CA TYR A 99 1.94 -7.98 1.68
C TYR A 99 0.92 -8.40 2.76
N SER A 100 -0.25 -7.76 2.77
CA SER A 100 -1.28 -8.00 3.78
C SER A 100 -1.96 -9.38 3.68
N ASP A 101 -1.83 -10.06 2.54
CA ASP A 101 -2.49 -11.33 2.28
C ASP A 101 -1.83 -12.51 3.02
N THR A 102 -0.51 -12.44 3.24
CA THR A 102 0.28 -13.48 3.93
C THR A 102 0.69 -13.08 5.34
N GLU A 103 0.97 -14.05 6.21
CA GLU A 103 1.43 -13.76 7.58
C GLU A 103 2.82 -13.15 7.56
N GLU A 104 3.71 -13.69 6.72
CA GLU A 104 5.06 -13.20 6.53
C GLU A 104 5.06 -11.77 5.98
N GLY A 105 4.20 -11.44 5.01
CA GLY A 105 4.08 -10.08 4.48
C GLY A 105 3.47 -9.10 5.49
N ARG A 106 2.48 -9.52 6.27
CA ARG A 106 1.98 -8.71 7.40
C ARG A 106 3.10 -8.45 8.42
N GLN A 107 3.93 -9.45 8.71
CA GLN A 107 5.07 -9.25 9.61
C GLN A 107 6.10 -8.29 9.01
N ALA A 108 6.39 -8.38 7.70
CA ALA A 108 7.30 -7.45 7.02
C ALA A 108 6.82 -5.99 7.16
N LEU A 109 5.51 -5.73 6.96
CA LEU A 109 4.93 -4.41 7.22
C LEU A 109 5.03 -4.02 8.70
N ARG A 110 4.77 -4.92 9.66
CA ARG A 110 4.91 -4.61 11.09
C ARG A 110 6.34 -4.22 11.46
N ASP A 111 7.33 -4.89 10.90
CA ASP A 111 8.75 -4.66 11.21
C ASP A 111 9.24 -3.29 10.71
N GLN A 112 8.61 -2.75 9.66
CA GLN A 112 8.98 -1.48 9.04
C GLN A 112 8.24 -0.27 9.64
N VAL A 113 7.34 -0.45 10.62
CA VAL A 113 6.61 0.65 11.24
C VAL A 113 6.66 0.63 12.77
N ARG A 114 6.87 1.80 13.36
CA ARG A 114 6.96 1.96 14.81
C ARG A 114 6.27 3.22 15.28
N TRP A 115 5.71 3.19 16.49
CA TRP A 115 5.23 4.39 17.16
C TRP A 115 6.37 5.13 17.87
N GLU A 116 6.52 6.43 17.61
CA GLU A 116 7.49 7.28 18.27
C GLU A 116 6.81 8.23 19.26
N GLU A 117 6.85 7.86 20.55
CA GLU A 117 6.18 8.59 21.63
C GLU A 117 6.61 10.07 21.70
N SER A 118 7.88 10.38 21.40
CA SER A 118 8.37 11.76 21.47
C SER A 118 7.84 12.66 20.35
N GLN A 119 7.46 12.06 19.22
CA GLN A 119 6.92 12.75 18.06
C GLN A 119 5.39 12.74 18.04
N GLN A 120 4.76 11.78 18.74
CA GLN A 120 3.33 11.48 18.62
C GLN A 120 2.95 11.12 17.18
N ALA A 121 3.79 10.30 16.55
CA ALA A 121 3.70 9.93 15.15
C ALA A 121 4.17 8.49 14.94
N PHE A 122 3.71 7.88 13.86
CA PHE A 122 4.31 6.66 13.33
C PHE A 122 5.57 7.02 12.55
N VAL A 123 6.55 6.12 12.57
CA VAL A 123 7.73 6.19 11.72
C VAL A 123 7.75 4.94 10.86
N VAL A 124 7.73 5.11 9.55
CA VAL A 124 7.83 4.04 8.56
C VAL A 124 9.22 4.08 7.94
N THR A 125 9.89 2.94 7.86
CA THR A 125 11.17 2.80 7.19
C THR A 125 10.94 2.31 5.76
N PHE A 126 11.51 3.03 4.79
CA PHE A 126 11.64 2.61 3.40
C PHE A 126 13.11 2.45 3.04
N HIS A 127 13.37 1.90 1.85
CA HIS A 127 14.69 1.69 1.29
C HIS A 127 14.89 2.52 0.02
N ASP A 128 16.04 3.19 -0.07
CA ASP A 128 16.58 3.83 -1.27
C ASP A 128 17.92 3.13 -1.61
N GLY A 129 17.80 2.02 -2.35
CA GLY A 129 18.87 1.03 -2.47
C GLY A 129 19.27 0.48 -1.09
N ASP A 130 20.57 0.49 -0.78
CA ASP A 130 21.08 0.00 0.51
C ASP A 130 20.81 0.95 1.70
N GLN A 131 20.14 2.10 1.49
CA GLN A 131 19.92 3.11 2.52
C GLN A 131 18.50 3.05 3.08
N GLU A 132 18.38 2.99 4.40
CA GLU A 132 17.11 3.15 5.09
C GLU A 132 16.73 4.64 5.19
N VAL A 133 15.46 4.93 4.91
CA VAL A 133 14.84 6.25 4.96
C VAL A 133 13.65 6.19 5.91
N GLU A 134 13.75 6.89 7.04
CA GLU A 134 12.66 6.98 8.03
C GLU A 134 11.70 8.14 7.71
N ILE A 135 10.42 7.83 7.54
CA ILE A 135 9.34 8.78 7.27
C ILE A 135 8.43 8.89 8.48
N THR A 136 8.26 10.09 9.01
CA THR A 136 7.36 10.36 10.14
C THR A 136 5.96 10.73 9.65
N VAL A 137 4.92 10.11 10.20
CA VAL A 137 3.52 10.26 9.79
C VAL A 137 2.61 10.42 11.01
N ASP A 138 1.87 11.52 11.05
CA ASP A 138 0.85 11.84 12.07
C ASP A 138 -0.54 12.15 11.49
N ASP A 139 -0.68 12.06 10.16
CA ASP A 139 -1.92 12.26 9.42
C ASP A 139 -2.18 11.11 8.42
N PHE A 140 -3.33 11.16 7.75
CA PHE A 140 -3.70 10.21 6.69
C PHE A 140 -4.58 10.89 5.63
N TYR A 141 -4.65 10.33 4.43
CA TYR A 141 -5.53 10.83 3.37
C TYR A 141 -7.00 10.52 3.67
N LEU A 142 -7.86 11.54 3.60
CA LEU A 142 -9.30 11.38 3.78
C LEU A 142 -9.94 10.53 2.66
N PHE A 143 -9.41 10.63 1.44
CA PHE A 143 -9.91 9.92 0.25
C PHE A 143 -8.88 8.94 -0.35
N GLY A 144 -7.92 8.51 0.46
CA GLY A 144 -7.06 7.37 0.16
C GLY A 144 -7.75 6.06 0.56
N ASN A 145 -6.98 5.09 1.04
CA ASN A 145 -7.49 3.82 1.53
C ASN A 145 -8.59 4.01 2.60
N GLN A 146 -9.72 3.32 2.47
CA GLN A 146 -10.77 3.36 3.50
C GLN A 146 -10.82 2.10 4.36
N GLY A 147 -10.35 0.97 3.82
CA GLY A 147 -10.65 -0.35 4.38
C GLY A 147 -12.14 -0.60 4.54
N THR A 148 -12.50 -1.70 5.20
CA THR A 148 -13.92 -2.07 5.41
C THR A 148 -14.62 -1.17 6.45
N ASP A 149 -13.87 -0.61 7.40
CA ASP A 149 -14.34 0.32 8.44
C ASP A 149 -14.11 1.79 8.04
N LYS A 150 -14.93 2.29 7.10
CA LYS A 150 -14.82 3.67 6.56
C LYS A 150 -14.65 4.74 7.65
N GLY A 151 -13.62 5.58 7.50
CA GLY A 151 -13.29 6.66 8.44
C GLY A 151 -12.49 6.24 9.67
N PHE A 152 -11.99 5.01 9.72
CA PHE A 152 -11.08 4.50 10.75
C PHE A 152 -9.76 4.07 10.09
N PRO A 153 -8.74 4.95 10.02
CA PRO A 153 -7.49 4.60 9.35
C PRO A 153 -6.81 3.40 10.00
N SER A 154 -6.14 2.60 9.18
CA SER A 154 -5.33 1.45 9.59
C SER A 154 -3.85 1.71 9.33
N ILE A 155 -3.00 0.72 9.63
CA ILE A 155 -1.59 0.72 9.26
C ILE A 155 -1.37 0.97 7.75
N ILE A 156 -2.31 0.55 6.89
CA ILE A 156 -2.24 0.77 5.44
C ILE A 156 -2.33 2.25 5.10
N ASN A 157 -3.17 3.01 5.81
CA ASN A 157 -3.23 4.47 5.65
C ASN A 157 -1.92 5.15 6.04
N ILE A 158 -1.22 4.62 7.05
CA ILE A 158 0.10 5.11 7.43
C ILE A 158 1.10 4.85 6.32
N TYR A 159 1.09 3.66 5.71
CA TYR A 159 1.95 3.34 4.56
C TYR A 159 1.66 4.20 3.33
N GLU A 160 0.39 4.35 2.96
CA GLU A 160 -0.05 5.19 1.85
C GLU A 160 0.45 6.63 2.02
N ARG A 161 0.26 7.20 3.22
CA ARG A 161 0.72 8.54 3.55
C ARG A 161 2.24 8.64 3.63
N ALA A 162 2.91 7.66 4.23
CA ALA A 162 4.35 7.61 4.34
C ALA A 162 5.00 7.55 2.95
N TYR A 163 4.43 6.79 2.02
CA TYR A 163 4.98 6.66 0.68
C TYR A 163 4.94 7.99 -0.09
N ALA A 164 3.85 8.75 0.01
CA ALA A 164 3.78 10.09 -0.59
C ALA A 164 4.86 11.05 -0.02
N LEU A 165 5.11 10.99 1.29
CA LEU A 165 6.17 11.77 1.95
C LEU A 165 7.58 11.25 1.61
N TYR A 166 7.72 9.94 1.37
CA TYR A 166 8.95 9.35 0.85
C TYR A 166 9.28 9.90 -0.54
N LEU A 167 8.29 9.96 -1.44
CA LEU A 167 8.46 10.59 -2.75
C LEU A 167 8.88 12.07 -2.63
N GLU A 168 8.29 12.82 -1.69
CA GLU A 168 8.70 14.20 -1.41
C GLU A 168 10.17 14.31 -0.98
N GLN A 169 10.64 13.43 -0.09
CA GLN A 169 12.05 13.40 0.31
C GLN A 169 12.99 13.07 -0.86
N GLN A 170 12.50 12.28 -1.82
CA GLN A 170 13.18 12.00 -3.09
C GLN A 170 13.10 13.16 -4.10
N GLY A 171 12.51 14.30 -3.70
CA GLY A 171 12.40 15.52 -4.52
C GLY A 171 11.27 15.48 -5.55
N ARG A 172 10.29 14.60 -5.37
CA ARG A 172 9.06 14.52 -6.17
C ARG A 172 7.92 15.29 -5.51
N ASP A 173 6.82 15.47 -6.24
CA ASP A 173 5.59 15.99 -5.64
C ASP A 173 4.91 14.85 -4.85
N PRO A 174 4.44 15.04 -3.61
CA PRO A 174 3.65 14.02 -2.91
C PRO A 174 2.44 13.53 -3.72
N GLU A 175 1.87 14.37 -4.58
CA GLU A 175 0.75 14.00 -5.47
C GLU A 175 1.18 13.00 -6.56
N ASP A 176 2.49 12.82 -6.80
CA ASP A 176 3.03 11.80 -7.70
C ASP A 176 2.85 10.36 -7.15
N VAL A 177 2.25 10.21 -5.95
CA VAL A 177 1.72 8.92 -5.49
C VAL A 177 0.60 8.42 -6.42
N GLU A 178 -0.11 9.33 -7.12
CA GLU A 178 -1.09 8.97 -8.15
C GLU A 178 -0.41 8.58 -9.46
N GLY A 179 -0.65 7.34 -9.90
CA GLY A 179 -0.07 6.79 -11.11
C GLY A 179 1.40 6.40 -10.92
N GLY A 180 1.65 5.10 -10.85
CA GLY A 180 3.00 4.55 -10.66
C GLY A 180 3.09 3.12 -11.13
N ASP A 181 4.23 2.49 -10.86
CA ASP A 181 4.53 1.11 -11.23
C ASP A 181 4.78 0.29 -9.94
N PRO A 182 4.23 -0.93 -9.80
CA PRO A 182 4.39 -1.75 -8.59
C PRO A 182 5.85 -2.03 -8.19
N THR A 183 6.80 -1.91 -9.13
CA THR A 183 8.24 -2.00 -8.86
C THR A 183 8.66 -1.03 -7.75
N ASP A 184 8.28 0.24 -7.85
CA ASP A 184 8.77 1.29 -6.95
C ASP A 184 8.41 1.03 -5.47
N PRO A 185 7.14 0.71 -5.10
CA PRO A 185 6.81 0.39 -3.71
C PRO A 185 7.36 -0.97 -3.26
N MET A 186 7.49 -1.96 -4.14
CA MET A 186 8.09 -3.26 -3.78
C MET A 186 9.57 -3.08 -3.38
N GLU A 187 10.35 -2.34 -4.17
CA GLU A 187 11.75 -2.05 -3.85
C GLU A 187 11.88 -1.14 -2.63
N ALA A 188 10.99 -0.15 -2.48
CA ALA A 188 11.00 0.74 -1.32
C ALA A 188 10.67 0.02 0.00
N LEU A 189 9.81 -1.01 -0.02
CA LEU A 189 9.42 -1.75 1.19
C LEU A 189 10.43 -2.84 1.57
N SER A 190 10.98 -3.55 0.58
CA SER A 190 11.89 -4.69 0.82
C SER A 190 13.38 -4.32 0.81
N GLY A 191 13.75 -3.23 0.11
CA GLY A 191 15.15 -2.92 -0.22
C GLY A 191 15.77 -3.83 -1.29
N GLU A 192 15.00 -4.78 -1.82
CA GLU A 192 15.44 -5.73 -2.84
C GLU A 192 14.83 -5.40 -4.20
N GLY A 193 15.41 -5.94 -5.27
CA GLY A 193 14.95 -5.67 -6.64
C GLY A 193 13.65 -6.40 -6.99
N THR A 194 12.81 -5.80 -7.83
CA THR A 194 11.58 -6.46 -8.30
C THR A 194 11.82 -7.30 -9.56
N GLN A 195 11.29 -8.53 -9.58
CA GLN A 195 11.25 -9.35 -10.80
C GLN A 195 9.99 -9.01 -11.62
N THR A 196 10.17 -8.73 -12.91
CA THR A 196 9.04 -8.51 -13.85
C THR A 196 8.96 -9.61 -14.90
N VAL A 197 7.79 -10.22 -15.02
CA VAL A 197 7.43 -11.20 -16.06
C VAL A 197 6.48 -10.52 -17.05
N SER A 198 6.75 -10.56 -18.36
CA SER A 198 5.99 -9.77 -19.35
C SER A 198 5.68 -10.51 -20.65
N THR A 199 4.52 -10.22 -21.24
CA THR A 199 4.06 -10.84 -22.49
C THR A 199 4.53 -10.10 -23.76
N ASP A 200 5.23 -8.96 -23.65
CA ASP A 200 5.68 -8.14 -24.79
C ASP A 200 7.02 -8.59 -25.43
N GLY A 201 7.54 -9.74 -25.00
CA GLY A 201 8.61 -10.46 -25.70
C GLY A 201 10.04 -10.19 -25.21
N TRP A 202 10.20 -9.55 -24.06
CA TRP A 202 11.46 -9.51 -23.30
C TRP A 202 11.34 -10.35 -22.02
N GLY A 203 11.58 -11.66 -22.14
CA GLY A 203 11.61 -12.58 -21.00
C GLY A 203 12.99 -12.66 -20.33
N TRP A 204 13.01 -12.68 -19.00
CA TRP A 204 14.17 -13.00 -18.18
C TRP A 204 14.08 -14.48 -17.79
N GLY A 205 15.04 -15.30 -18.21
CA GLY A 205 15.06 -16.71 -17.81
C GLY A 205 15.26 -16.87 -16.29
N ARG A 206 14.92 -18.07 -15.78
CA ARG A 206 14.95 -18.58 -14.39
C ARG A 206 16.17 -18.25 -13.50
N TRP A 207 17.18 -17.54 -14.01
CA TRP A 207 18.39 -17.11 -13.32
C TRP A 207 18.80 -15.65 -13.57
N GLY A 208 17.94 -14.76 -14.07
CA GLY A 208 18.18 -13.30 -14.07
C GLY A 208 19.35 -12.76 -14.90
N PHE A 209 20.08 -13.55 -15.70
CA PHE A 209 21.32 -13.07 -16.37
C PHE A 209 21.42 -13.22 -17.91
N LEU A 210 20.39 -13.66 -18.64
CA LEU A 210 20.46 -13.76 -20.12
C LEU A 210 19.13 -13.39 -20.82
N PRO A 211 19.11 -12.33 -21.67
CA PRO A 211 17.96 -12.02 -22.51
C PRO A 211 17.90 -12.97 -23.73
N TYR A 212 16.73 -13.57 -23.99
CA TYR A 212 16.48 -14.33 -25.21
C TYR A 212 15.48 -13.57 -26.12
N PRO A 213 15.78 -13.37 -27.41
CA PRO A 213 14.86 -12.71 -28.33
C PRO A 213 13.63 -13.60 -28.60
N ARG A 214 12.43 -13.11 -28.22
CA ARG A 214 11.16 -13.78 -28.52
C ARG A 214 10.63 -13.33 -29.89
N HIS A 215 9.94 -14.24 -30.58
CA HIS A 215 9.20 -13.91 -31.78
C HIS A 215 7.98 -13.06 -31.39
N TYR A 216 8.02 -11.77 -31.74
CA TYR A 216 6.88 -10.85 -31.72
C TYR A 216 5.65 -11.52 -32.32
N ASN A 217 4.60 -11.80 -31.53
CA ASN A 217 3.19 -12.04 -31.92
C ASN A 217 2.39 -12.95 -30.95
N GLN A 218 2.90 -13.31 -29.77
CA GLN A 218 2.12 -14.08 -28.79
C GLN A 218 2.07 -13.24 -27.50
N HIS A 219 0.95 -12.56 -27.26
CA HIS A 219 0.64 -11.86 -26.01
C HIS A 219 0.34 -12.86 -24.90
N GLU A 220 1.20 -13.87 -24.72
CA GLU A 220 0.97 -15.05 -23.87
C GLU A 220 2.20 -15.30 -22.99
N TYR A 221 1.99 -15.76 -21.77
CA TYR A 221 3.06 -16.21 -20.90
C TYR A 221 3.52 -17.61 -21.34
N THR A 222 4.83 -17.85 -21.36
CA THR A 222 5.34 -19.23 -21.53
C THR A 222 5.01 -20.08 -20.31
N GLU A 223 5.07 -21.40 -20.46
CA GLU A 223 5.02 -22.33 -19.31
C GLU A 223 6.04 -21.98 -18.23
N GLU A 224 7.29 -21.61 -18.59
CA GLU A 224 8.31 -21.21 -17.60
C GLU A 224 7.96 -19.89 -16.87
N GLU A 225 7.28 -18.97 -17.56
CA GLU A 225 6.82 -17.70 -16.97
C GLU A 225 5.64 -17.94 -16.04
N TRP A 226 4.70 -18.81 -16.43
CA TRP A 226 3.62 -19.27 -15.56
C TRP A 226 4.16 -19.98 -14.32
N ASP A 227 5.08 -20.94 -14.48
CA ASP A 227 5.76 -21.64 -13.38
C ASP A 227 6.40 -20.64 -12.40
N THR A 228 7.00 -19.56 -12.91
CA THR A 228 7.64 -18.52 -12.09
C THR A 228 6.62 -17.74 -11.27
N ILE A 229 5.48 -17.37 -11.86
CA ILE A 229 4.43 -16.61 -11.16
C ILE A 229 3.74 -17.53 -10.14
N GLU A 230 3.46 -18.78 -10.51
CA GLU A 230 2.87 -19.79 -9.62
C GLU A 230 3.77 -20.06 -8.41
N GLU A 231 5.07 -20.32 -8.62
CA GLU A 231 6.05 -20.53 -7.54
C GLU A 231 6.07 -19.32 -6.59
N ALA A 232 6.02 -18.10 -7.12
CA ALA A 232 5.99 -16.90 -6.28
C ALA A 232 4.72 -16.77 -5.43
N VAL A 233 3.54 -17.09 -5.99
CA VAL A 233 2.28 -17.11 -5.24
C VAL A 233 2.28 -18.22 -4.19
N GLU A 234 2.76 -19.42 -4.53
CA GLU A 234 2.86 -20.55 -3.60
C GLU A 234 3.84 -20.29 -2.44
N GLU A 235 4.93 -19.57 -2.71
CA GLU A 235 5.90 -19.12 -1.70
C GLU A 235 5.39 -17.95 -0.85
N GLY A 236 4.22 -17.40 -1.17
CA GLY A 236 3.63 -16.26 -0.47
C GLY A 236 4.37 -14.96 -0.69
N ARG A 237 5.06 -14.79 -1.83
CA ARG A 237 5.74 -13.55 -2.23
C ARG A 237 4.73 -12.49 -2.67
N VAL A 238 5.20 -11.25 -2.81
CA VAL A 238 4.36 -10.11 -3.21
C VAL A 238 4.14 -10.15 -4.72
N VAL A 239 2.95 -10.55 -5.18
CA VAL A 239 2.65 -10.68 -6.63
C VAL A 239 1.55 -9.71 -7.05
N VAL A 240 1.85 -8.86 -8.05
CA VAL A 240 0.93 -7.84 -8.58
C VAL A 240 0.86 -7.92 -10.10
N GLY A 241 -0.35 -8.02 -10.65
CA GLY A 241 -0.62 -7.93 -12.07
C GLY A 241 -0.91 -6.49 -12.50
N GLY A 242 -0.22 -6.00 -13.53
CA GLY A 242 -0.44 -4.69 -14.11
C GLY A 242 -1.12 -4.76 -15.47
N THR A 243 -2.18 -3.98 -15.64
CA THR A 243 -2.94 -3.96 -16.91
C THR A 243 -2.46 -2.90 -17.89
N ALA A 244 -1.53 -2.04 -17.47
CA ALA A 244 -0.91 -1.06 -18.36
C ALA A 244 -0.28 -1.80 -19.56
N ARG A 245 -0.69 -1.42 -20.78
CA ARG A 245 -0.29 -2.06 -22.06
C ARG A 245 -0.88 -3.45 -22.33
N GLY A 246 -1.92 -3.85 -21.60
CA GLY A 246 -2.77 -4.99 -21.98
C GLY A 246 -3.51 -4.75 -23.30
N ASP A 247 -4.04 -5.83 -23.89
CA ASP A 247 -4.85 -5.76 -25.10
C ASP A 247 -6.34 -5.51 -24.78
N PHE A 248 -6.70 -4.24 -24.82
CA PHE A 248 -8.08 -3.77 -24.68
C PHE A 248 -8.78 -3.48 -26.03
N SER A 249 -8.20 -3.91 -27.15
CA SER A 249 -8.72 -3.57 -28.49
C SER A 249 -10.12 -4.12 -28.78
N ASP A 250 -10.45 -5.27 -28.18
CA ASP A 250 -11.76 -5.91 -28.25
C ASP A 250 -12.66 -5.61 -27.02
N GLY A 251 -12.29 -4.58 -26.24
CA GLY A 251 -12.97 -4.20 -25.02
C GLY A 251 -12.40 -4.88 -23.76
N SER A 252 -12.98 -4.53 -22.61
CA SER A 252 -12.48 -4.88 -21.28
C SER A 252 -13.28 -5.96 -20.55
N THR A 253 -14.23 -6.59 -21.22
CA THR A 253 -15.16 -7.52 -20.57
C THR A 253 -14.55 -8.92 -20.50
N VAL A 254 -14.59 -9.50 -19.29
CA VAL A 254 -14.14 -10.86 -18.99
C VAL A 254 -15.29 -11.65 -18.40
N GLN A 255 -15.27 -12.96 -18.63
CA GLN A 255 -16.16 -13.88 -17.94
C GLN A 255 -15.45 -14.32 -16.65
N ALA A 256 -16.03 -13.96 -15.50
CA ALA A 256 -15.36 -14.13 -14.21
C ALA A 256 -16.31 -14.64 -13.13
N THR A 257 -15.72 -15.16 -12.05
CA THR A 257 -16.42 -15.41 -10.77
C THR A 257 -15.94 -14.40 -9.74
N VAL A 258 -16.84 -13.73 -9.02
CA VAL A 258 -16.48 -12.74 -7.98
C VAL A 258 -17.01 -13.16 -6.62
N ASP A 259 -16.26 -12.87 -5.56
CA ASP A 259 -16.69 -13.12 -4.19
C ASP A 259 -17.84 -12.15 -3.85
N THR A 260 -19.06 -12.69 -3.85
CA THR A 260 -20.28 -11.92 -3.58
C THR A 260 -20.76 -12.05 -2.13
N ASN A 261 -20.17 -12.99 -1.39
CA ASN A 261 -20.56 -13.28 -0.03
C ASN A 261 -19.58 -12.70 1.00
N GLY A 262 -18.45 -12.16 0.56
CA GLY A 262 -17.48 -11.40 1.34
C GLY A 262 -16.62 -12.29 2.24
N ASN A 263 -16.40 -13.55 1.86
CA ASN A 263 -15.58 -14.47 2.64
C ASN A 263 -14.09 -14.48 2.21
N GLY A 264 -13.73 -13.67 1.22
CA GLY A 264 -12.37 -13.53 0.68
C GLY A 264 -11.95 -14.69 -0.22
N ARG A 265 -12.86 -15.58 -0.62
CA ARG A 265 -12.56 -16.79 -1.41
C ARG A 265 -13.59 -16.96 -2.51
N ILE A 266 -13.18 -17.60 -3.60
CA ILE A 266 -14.09 -17.95 -4.70
C ILE A 266 -14.57 -19.40 -4.53
N ASP A 267 -15.86 -19.57 -4.25
CA ASP A 267 -16.49 -20.87 -4.06
C ASP A 267 -17.88 -20.99 -4.74
N THR A 268 -18.60 -22.08 -4.46
CA THR A 268 -19.91 -22.36 -5.08
C THR A 268 -21.02 -21.38 -4.69
N GLY A 269 -20.82 -20.57 -3.66
CA GLY A 269 -21.73 -19.52 -3.22
C GLY A 269 -21.63 -18.23 -4.04
N ASP A 270 -20.66 -18.15 -4.94
CA ASP A 270 -20.32 -16.92 -5.65
C ASP A 270 -20.93 -16.78 -7.04
N GLN A 271 -20.92 -15.54 -7.53
CA GLN A 271 -21.56 -15.18 -8.77
C GLN A 271 -20.58 -15.24 -9.94
N GLU A 272 -20.97 -15.96 -10.97
CA GLU A 272 -20.35 -15.93 -12.29
C GLU A 272 -21.08 -14.93 -13.21
N GLY A 273 -20.34 -14.20 -14.04
CA GLY A 273 -20.92 -13.22 -14.98
C GLY A 273 -19.89 -12.40 -15.77
N ASP A 274 -20.40 -11.41 -16.49
CA ASP A 274 -19.58 -10.43 -17.22
C ASP A 274 -19.06 -9.35 -16.25
N PHE A 275 -17.73 -9.20 -16.18
CA PHE A 275 -17.05 -8.18 -15.38
C PHE A 275 -16.09 -7.38 -16.26
N GLN A 276 -15.60 -6.24 -15.77
CA GLN A 276 -14.67 -5.40 -16.52
C GLN A 276 -13.32 -5.27 -15.81
N VAL A 277 -12.25 -5.49 -16.57
CA VAL A 277 -10.87 -5.16 -16.19
C VAL A 277 -10.56 -3.73 -16.65
N TRP A 278 -10.00 -2.90 -15.79
CA TRP A 278 -9.60 -1.54 -16.16
C TRP A 278 -8.18 -1.48 -16.72
N ASP A 279 -8.00 -0.68 -17.77
CA ASP A 279 -6.67 -0.32 -18.30
C ASP A 279 -5.95 0.61 -17.32
N SER A 280 -4.62 0.53 -17.30
CA SER A 280 -3.75 1.28 -16.39
C SER A 280 -4.12 1.11 -14.90
N HIS A 281 -4.41 -0.13 -14.50
CA HIS A 281 -4.77 -0.51 -13.13
C HIS A 281 -3.88 -1.67 -12.64
N ALA A 282 -3.76 -1.81 -11.33
CA ALA A 282 -3.00 -2.89 -10.70
C ALA A 282 -3.92 -3.76 -9.84
N TYR A 283 -3.66 -5.07 -9.81
CA TYR A 283 -4.38 -6.06 -9.03
C TYR A 283 -3.38 -6.93 -8.30
N THR A 284 -3.67 -7.28 -7.05
CA THR A 284 -2.91 -8.33 -6.36
C THR A 284 -3.23 -9.68 -6.99
N VAL A 285 -2.24 -10.54 -7.19
CA VAL A 285 -2.46 -11.94 -7.59
C VAL A 285 -2.49 -12.80 -6.32
N VAL A 286 -3.66 -13.34 -6.01
CA VAL A 286 -3.96 -14.02 -4.74
C VAL A 286 -3.77 -15.53 -4.85
N ASP A 287 -4.18 -16.11 -5.97
CA ASP A 287 -4.11 -17.56 -6.19
C ASP A 287 -4.05 -17.86 -7.69
N ILE A 288 -3.38 -18.96 -8.06
CA ILE A 288 -3.24 -19.40 -9.44
C ILE A 288 -3.39 -20.92 -9.51
N ASN A 289 -4.12 -21.40 -10.52
CA ASN A 289 -4.12 -22.80 -10.90
C ASN A 289 -4.08 -22.93 -12.43
N ASP A 290 -4.01 -24.16 -12.94
CA ASP A 290 -3.87 -24.48 -14.37
C ASP A 290 -4.85 -23.76 -15.31
N GLU A 291 -6.03 -23.35 -14.81
CA GLU A 291 -7.09 -22.73 -15.62
C GLU A 291 -7.33 -21.25 -15.29
N TYR A 292 -7.11 -20.84 -14.04
CA TYR A 292 -7.57 -19.55 -13.54
C TYR A 292 -6.51 -18.79 -12.75
N VAL A 293 -6.66 -17.47 -12.76
CA VAL A 293 -5.98 -16.54 -11.87
C VAL A 293 -7.04 -15.89 -10.97
N THR A 294 -6.84 -15.95 -9.67
CA THR A 294 -7.62 -15.20 -8.67
C THR A 294 -6.86 -13.94 -8.31
N LEU A 295 -7.55 -12.81 -8.41
CA LEU A 295 -7.02 -11.47 -8.22
C LEU A 295 -7.78 -10.76 -7.10
N TYR A 296 -7.16 -9.76 -6.50
CA TYR A 296 -7.84 -8.75 -5.69
C TYR A 296 -7.73 -7.38 -6.36
N ASN A 297 -8.87 -6.77 -6.67
CA ASN A 297 -8.96 -5.40 -7.13
C ASN A 297 -8.85 -4.44 -5.93
N PRO A 298 -7.85 -3.55 -5.88
CA PRO A 298 -7.68 -2.64 -4.74
C PRO A 298 -8.86 -1.67 -4.55
N TRP A 299 -9.80 -1.55 -5.48
CA TRP A 299 -11.08 -0.84 -5.27
C TRP A 299 -12.07 -1.57 -4.35
N ASP A 300 -11.70 -2.72 -3.79
CA ASP A 300 -12.52 -3.66 -3.01
C ASP A 300 -13.90 -3.97 -3.64
N THR A 301 -13.99 -3.83 -4.96
CA THR A 301 -15.21 -4.04 -5.72
C THR A 301 -14.86 -4.35 -7.18
N ASN A 302 -15.70 -5.15 -7.83
CA ASN A 302 -15.47 -5.55 -9.21
C ASN A 302 -16.43 -4.84 -10.17
N PRO A 303 -15.93 -4.09 -11.17
CA PRO A 303 -16.77 -3.39 -12.14
C PRO A 303 -17.57 -4.34 -13.03
N VAL A 304 -18.83 -3.99 -13.30
CA VAL A 304 -19.70 -4.69 -14.26
C VAL A 304 -20.07 -3.78 -15.43
N PRO A 305 -20.39 -4.33 -16.62
CA PRO A 305 -20.86 -3.54 -17.74
C PRO A 305 -22.02 -2.60 -17.37
N GLY A 306 -21.92 -1.33 -17.75
CA GLY A 306 -22.97 -0.33 -17.47
C GLY A 306 -22.77 0.51 -16.20
N ASN A 307 -21.52 0.69 -15.76
CA ASN A 307 -21.11 1.54 -14.62
C ASN A 307 -21.56 1.05 -13.24
N GLY A 308 -21.79 -0.26 -13.08
CA GLY A 308 -22.04 -0.88 -11.78
C GLY A 308 -20.77 -1.47 -11.17
N ARG A 309 -20.85 -1.86 -9.89
CA ARG A 309 -19.80 -2.59 -9.18
C ARG A 309 -20.44 -3.65 -8.26
N VAL A 310 -19.82 -4.81 -8.11
CA VAL A 310 -20.36 -5.98 -7.38
C VAL A 310 -19.25 -6.69 -6.60
N GLY A 311 -19.61 -7.31 -5.48
CA GLY A 311 -18.74 -8.18 -4.69
C GLY A 311 -17.70 -7.41 -3.87
N SER A 312 -16.81 -8.18 -3.21
CA SER A 312 -15.53 -7.68 -2.69
C SER A 312 -14.54 -7.48 -3.83
N GLY A 313 -13.31 -7.06 -3.53
CA GLY A 313 -12.23 -6.95 -4.50
C GLY A 313 -11.85 -8.27 -5.20
N THR A 314 -12.20 -9.42 -4.63
CA THR A 314 -11.76 -10.73 -5.12
C THR A 314 -12.50 -11.19 -6.39
N ILE A 315 -11.75 -11.46 -7.45
CA ILE A 315 -12.24 -11.89 -8.76
C ILE A 315 -11.36 -13.00 -9.35
N ARG A 316 -11.97 -14.03 -9.92
CA ARG A 316 -11.27 -15.10 -10.65
C ARG A 316 -11.59 -15.05 -12.14
N ILE A 317 -10.54 -14.94 -12.94
CA ILE A 317 -10.57 -14.90 -14.41
C ILE A 317 -9.79 -16.07 -15.00
N THR A 318 -9.97 -16.34 -16.29
CA THR A 318 -9.17 -17.36 -16.99
C THR A 318 -7.72 -16.89 -17.18
N ARG A 319 -6.77 -17.83 -17.32
CA ARG A 319 -5.40 -17.49 -17.72
C ARG A 319 -5.33 -16.76 -19.06
N GLU A 320 -6.20 -17.12 -20.02
CA GLU A 320 -6.29 -16.46 -21.33
C GLU A 320 -6.68 -14.97 -21.19
N ASP A 321 -7.69 -14.68 -20.35
CA ASP A 321 -8.05 -13.30 -20.05
C ASP A 321 -6.92 -12.57 -19.30
N TYR A 322 -6.22 -13.26 -18.39
CA TYR A 322 -5.07 -12.67 -17.70
C TYR A 322 -3.96 -12.30 -18.70
N GLU A 323 -3.53 -13.20 -19.59
CA GLU A 323 -2.52 -12.94 -20.63
C GLU A 323 -2.88 -11.77 -21.53
N LYS A 324 -4.17 -11.68 -21.87
CA LYS A 324 -4.70 -10.60 -22.70
C LYS A 324 -4.61 -9.25 -22.00
N TYR A 325 -5.09 -9.15 -20.76
CA TYR A 325 -5.25 -7.86 -20.08
C TYR A 325 -4.07 -7.44 -19.21
N PHE A 326 -3.27 -8.39 -18.74
CA PHE A 326 -2.16 -8.19 -17.81
C PHE A 326 -0.85 -8.44 -18.53
N ASN A 327 -0.32 -7.39 -19.16
CA ASN A 327 0.92 -7.50 -19.92
C ASN A 327 2.15 -7.76 -19.01
N LYS A 328 2.06 -7.38 -17.73
CA LYS A 328 3.15 -7.50 -16.78
C LYS A 328 2.66 -8.07 -15.45
N THR A 329 3.47 -8.95 -14.88
CA THR A 329 3.35 -9.43 -13.51
C THR A 329 4.63 -9.08 -12.77
N TYR A 330 4.48 -8.42 -11.63
CA TYR A 330 5.54 -7.94 -10.76
C TYR A 330 5.62 -8.86 -9.54
N ILE A 331 6.83 -9.30 -9.20
CA ILE A 331 7.12 -10.20 -8.09
C ILE A 331 8.16 -9.52 -7.22
N GLY A 332 7.75 -9.11 -6.02
CA GLY A 332 8.58 -8.50 -4.99
C GLY A 332 8.99 -9.49 -3.91
N ASP A 333 10.01 -9.11 -3.15
CA ASP A 333 10.45 -9.82 -1.96
C ASP A 333 9.76 -9.27 -0.68
N MET A 334 9.85 -10.02 0.41
CA MET A 334 9.27 -9.67 1.71
C MET A 334 10.27 -8.97 2.61
#